data_AF-A0A961EKW0-F1
#
_entry.id   AF-A0A961EKW0-F1
#
_cell.length_a   1.000
_cell.length_b   1.000
_cell.length_c   1.000
_cell.angle_alpha   90.00
_cell.angle_beta   90.00
_cell.angle_gamma   90.00
#
_symmetry.space_group_name_H-M   'P 1'
#
loop_
_entity.id
_entity.type
_entity.pdbx_description
1 polymer ?
#
loop_
_entity_poly.entity_id
_entity_poly.type
_entity_poly.pdbx_seq_one_letter_code
_entity_poly.pdbx_strand_id
1 'polypeptide(L)' 'WDHIDSGLDKDWLWADWQDALDETEQDDCRWTPCFDCGVCPQLGTHIQIGPTGRELLPLSVTRS' A
#
# COMPACT_ATOMS: atom_id res chain seq x y z
N TRP A 1 -6.30 -2.63 17.25
CA TRP A 1 -7.19 -2.28 16.14
C TRP A 1 -8.01 -1.05 16.47
N ASP A 2 -8.86 -1.04 17.49
CA ASP A 2 -9.70 0.16 17.78
C ASP A 2 -8.92 1.42 18.22
N HIS A 3 -7.60 1.34 18.38
CA HIS A 3 -6.70 2.45 18.70
C HIS A 3 -5.61 2.66 17.63
N ILE A 4 -5.70 1.97 16.49
CA ILE A 4 -4.80 2.11 15.34
C ILE A 4 -5.66 2.54 14.16
N ASP A 5 -5.42 3.74 13.64
CA ASP A 5 -6.00 4.18 12.38
C ASP A 5 -5.08 3.75 11.23
N SER A 6 -5.51 2.73 10.48
CA SER A 6 -4.81 2.28 9.27
C SER A 6 -5.26 3.02 8.01
N GLY A 7 -6.20 3.96 8.12
CA GLY A 7 -6.83 4.62 6.99
C GLY A 7 -7.84 3.75 6.23
N LEU A 8 -8.28 2.63 6.83
CA LEU A 8 -9.19 1.65 6.22
C LEU A 8 -10.38 1.36 7.14
N ASP A 9 -11.56 1.13 6.54
CA ASP A 9 -12.75 0.74 7.28
C ASP A 9 -12.59 -0.69 7.86
N LYS A 10 -13.07 -0.90 9.08
CA LYS A 10 -12.93 -2.18 9.79
C LYS A 10 -13.71 -3.31 9.11
N ASP A 11 -14.88 -3.01 8.55
CA ASP A 11 -15.69 -3.98 7.84
C ASP A 11 -15.04 -4.35 6.51
N TRP A 12 -14.36 -3.41 5.86
CA TRP A 12 -13.55 -3.68 4.66
C TRP A 12 -12.42 -4.67 4.96
N LEU A 13 -11.66 -4.46 6.05
CA LEU A 13 -10.59 -5.38 6.46
C LEU A 13 -11.09 -6.79 6.76
N TRP A 14 -12.29 -6.90 7.33
CA TRP A 14 -12.93 -8.18 7.58
C TRP A 14 -13.36 -8.88 6.29
N ALA A 15 -13.89 -8.13 5.32
CA ALA A 15 -14.23 -8.66 3.99
C ALA A 15 -12.98 -9.14 3.24
N ASP A 16 -11.95 -8.30 3.15
CA ASP A 16 -10.67 -8.62 2.48
C ASP A 16 -10.00 -9.87 3.09
N TRP A 17 -10.07 -10.04 4.42
CA TRP A 17 -9.57 -11.24 5.08
C TRP A 17 -10.35 -12.51 4.69
N GLN A 18 -11.67 -12.45 4.53
CA GLN A 18 -12.47 -13.59 4.09
C GLN A 18 -12.18 -13.93 2.62
N ASP A 19 -12.09 -12.93 1.76
CA ASP A 19 -11.73 -13.10 0.35
C ASP A 19 -10.34 -13.76 0.20
N ALA A 20 -9.40 -13.39 1.06
CA ALA A 20 -8.08 -14.02 1.11
C ALA A 20 -8.11 -15.50 1.53
N LEU A 21 -9.04 -15.91 2.40
CA LEU A 21 -9.24 -17.34 2.74
C LEU A 21 -9.77 -18.14 1.54
N ASP A 22 -10.55 -17.48 0.67
CA ASP A 22 -11.11 -18.05 -0.55
C ASP A 22 -10.19 -17.85 -1.78
N GLU A 23 -8.94 -17.44 -1.56
CA GLU A 23 -7.93 -17.16 -2.60
C GLU A 23 -8.39 -16.14 -3.66
N THR A 24 -9.33 -15.27 -3.30
CA THR A 24 -9.82 -14.20 -4.17
C THR A 24 -8.84 -13.04 -4.15
N GLU A 25 -8.26 -12.73 -5.31
CA GLU A 25 -7.33 -11.61 -5.46
C GLU A 25 -8.09 -10.28 -5.55
N GLN A 26 -7.56 -9.27 -4.87
CA GLN A 26 -8.00 -7.90 -5.08
C GLN A 26 -7.37 -7.31 -6.34
N ASP A 27 -8.19 -6.57 -7.09
CA ASP A 27 -7.73 -5.86 -8.29
C ASP A 27 -6.63 -4.83 -7.96
N ASP A 28 -5.77 -4.58 -8.93
CA ASP A 28 -4.72 -3.58 -8.80
C ASP A 28 -5.28 -2.14 -8.88
N CYS A 29 -5.30 -1.43 -7.73
CA CYS A 29 -5.79 -0.03 -7.61
C CYS A 29 -5.11 0.97 -8.56
N ARG A 30 -4.03 0.58 -9.25
CA ARG A 30 -3.35 1.42 -10.26
C ARG A 30 -4.13 1.51 -11.57
N TRP A 31 -4.97 0.52 -11.86
CA TRP A 31 -5.70 0.40 -13.15
C TRP A 31 -7.22 0.29 -12.96
N THR A 32 -7.68 0.05 -11.74
CA THR A 32 -9.10 0.04 -11.33
C THR A 32 -9.37 1.18 -10.34
N PRO A 33 -10.65 1.45 -9.97
CA PRO A 33 -10.95 2.43 -8.92
C PRO A 33 -10.23 2.11 -7.60
N CYS A 34 -9.77 3.16 -6.90
CA CYS A 34 -9.10 3.04 -5.61
C CYS A 34 -10.02 2.43 -4.55
N PHE A 35 -9.47 1.56 -3.70
CA PHE A 35 -10.17 0.95 -2.56
C PHE A 35 -9.81 1.61 -1.21
N ASP A 36 -9.18 2.78 -1.27
CA ASP A 36 -8.78 3.61 -0.13
C ASP A 36 -7.91 2.91 0.93
N CYS A 37 -7.05 1.99 0.48
CA CYS A 37 -6.09 1.27 1.33
C CYS A 37 -4.89 2.09 1.84
N GLY A 38 -4.85 3.40 1.57
CA GLY A 38 -3.82 4.30 2.08
C GLY A 38 -2.41 4.13 1.48
N VAL A 39 -2.21 3.22 0.51
CA VAL A 39 -0.89 3.00 -0.13
C VAL A 39 -0.79 3.57 -1.54
N CYS A 40 -1.92 3.90 -2.19
CA CYS A 40 -1.91 4.39 -3.56
C CYS A 40 -1.37 5.85 -3.57
N PRO A 41 -0.30 6.18 -4.35
CA PRO A 41 0.36 7.49 -4.34
C PRO A 41 -0.56 8.70 -4.60
N GLN A 42 -1.68 8.47 -5.30
CA GLN A 42 -2.70 9.46 -5.61
C GLN A 42 -3.37 10.05 -4.36
N LEU A 43 -3.33 9.34 -3.22
CA LEU A 43 -3.84 9.81 -1.93
C LEU A 43 -2.85 10.76 -1.20
N GLY A 44 -1.80 11.22 -1.87
CA GLY A 44 -0.77 12.08 -1.26
C GLY A 44 0.13 11.34 -0.28
N THR A 45 0.14 10.00 -0.35
CA THR A 45 0.99 9.18 0.49
C THR A 45 2.38 9.07 -0.12
N HIS A 46 3.39 9.30 0.71
CA HIS A 46 4.79 9.25 0.30
C HIS A 46 5.48 8.13 1.07
N ILE A 47 6.17 7.24 0.34
CA ILE A 47 7.01 6.22 0.97
C ILE A 47 8.09 6.93 1.79
N GLN A 48 8.00 6.82 3.11
CA GLN A 48 9.01 7.33 4.02
C GLN A 48 10.06 6.24 4.22
N ILE A 49 11.25 6.44 3.65
CA ILE A 49 12.41 5.62 3.98
C ILE A 49 13.04 6.27 5.21
N GLY A 50 12.89 5.64 6.37
CA GLY A 50 13.55 6.09 7.61
C GLY A 50 15.08 6.09 7.45
N PRO A 51 15.84 6.67 8.39
CA PRO A 51 17.30 6.64 8.32
C PRO A 51 17.76 5.19 8.31
N THR A 52 18.20 4.71 7.15
CA THR A 52 18.56 3.30 6.95
C THR A 52 19.91 2.98 7.57
N GLY A 53 20.70 4.00 7.93
CA GLY A 53 22.11 3.85 8.31
C GLY A 53 22.99 3.26 7.21
N ARG A 54 22.43 3.07 6.00
CA ARG A 54 23.09 2.42 4.87
C ARG A 54 23.57 3.48 3.88
N GLU A 55 24.82 3.33 3.46
CA GLU A 55 25.34 4.06 2.31
C GLU A 55 24.60 3.59 1.06
N LEU A 56 24.01 4.53 0.32
CA LEU A 56 23.32 4.22 -0.92
C LEU A 56 24.34 3.83 -1.98
N LEU A 57 24.05 2.76 -2.72
CA LEU A 57 24.88 2.36 -3.85
C LEU A 57 24.86 3.47 -4.92
N PRO A 58 26.01 3.78 -5.56
CA PRO A 58 26.09 4.80 -6.60
C PRO A 58 25.47 4.28 -7.91
N LEU A 59 24.14 4.22 -7.96
CA LEU A 59 23.40 3.82 -9.15
C LEU A 59 23.17 5.04 -10.05
N SER A 60 23.62 4.94 -11.30
CA SER A 60 23.36 5.94 -12.34
C SER A 60 22.07 5.58 -13.08
N VAL A 61 21.10 6.49 -13.15
CA VAL A 61 19.87 6.29 -13.94
C VAL A 61 20.21 6.40 -15.42
N THR A 62 20.13 5.29 -16.17
CA THR A 62 20.19 5.31 -17.62
C THR A 62 18.82 5.71 -18.17
N ARG A 63 18.76 6.82 -18.92
CA ARG A 63 17.54 7.17 -19.67
C ARG A 63 17.51 6.34 -20.95
N SER A 64 16.44 5.57 -21.14
CA SER A 64 16.10 4.88 -22.39
C SER A 64 15.51 5.85 -23.41
#